data_AF-X1FA19-F1
#
_entry.id   AF-X1FA19-F1
#
_cell.length_a   1.000
_cell.length_b   1.000
_cell.length_c   1.000
_cell.angle_alpha   90.00
_cell.angle_beta   90.00
_cell.angle_gamma   90.00
#
_symmetry.space_group_name_H-M   'P 1'
#
loop_
_entity.id
_entity.type
_entity.pdbx_description
1 polymer ?
#
loop_
_entity_poly.entity_id
_entity_poly.type
_entity_poly.pdbx_seq_one_letter_code
_entity_poly.pdbx_strand_id
1 'polypeptide(L)' 'RHTSTLGVRRCLHQRAKLRRESRTVPTPWGDVRVKVAFLGDRQVRCEPEYEDCRRIAEEQDLSLREVYRAVLRAAGAGQ' A
#
# COMPACT_ATOMS: atom_id res chain seq x y z
N ARG A 1 20.68 3.20 22.89
CA ARG A 1 20.79 4.35 21.95
C ARG A 1 20.06 4.03 20.64
N HIS A 2 18.76 3.70 20.59
CA HIS A 2 17.58 4.27 21.26
C HIS A 2 16.72 3.19 21.96
N THR A 3 16.88 3.04 23.28
CA THR A 3 15.99 2.48 24.33
C THR A 3 16.82 2.49 25.63
N SER A 4 16.21 2.36 26.82
CA SER A 4 16.90 2.23 28.12
C SER A 4 17.40 0.81 28.42
N THR A 5 17.27 -0.14 27.48
CA THR A 5 17.67 -1.54 27.74
C THR A 5 19.17 -1.66 27.95
N LEU A 6 19.55 -2.51 28.90
CA LEU A 6 20.95 -2.83 29.23
C LEU A 6 21.59 -3.82 28.24
N GLY A 7 20.77 -4.51 27.44
CA GLY A 7 21.26 -5.50 26.47
C GLY A 7 20.19 -5.88 25.44
N VAL A 8 20.62 -6.57 24.38
CA VAL A 8 19.75 -7.04 23.29
C VAL A 8 20.00 -8.51 22.99
N ARG A 9 18.94 -9.24 22.66
CA ARG A 9 19.01 -10.60 22.10
C ARG A 9 18.69 -10.53 20.61
N ARG A 10 19.40 -11.29 19.78
CA ARG A 10 19.23 -11.29 18.31
C ARG A 10 19.19 -12.73 17.79
N CYS A 11 18.33 -12.98 16.82
CA CYS A 11 18.23 -14.27 16.11
C CYS A 11 17.99 -14.02 14.61
N LEU A 12 18.57 -14.90 13.78
CA LEU A 12 18.40 -14.86 12.32
C LEU A 12 17.17 -15.65 11.91
N HIS A 13 16.42 -15.11 10.95
CA HIS A 13 15.23 -15.74 10.39
C HIS A 13 15.25 -15.66 8.86
N GLN A 14 14.73 -16.70 8.23
CA GLN A 14 14.45 -16.72 6.80
C GLN A 14 13.06 -16.17 6.52
N ARG A 15 12.88 -15.50 5.37
CA ARG A 15 11.60 -14.94 4.95
C ARG A 15 11.45 -15.00 3.43
N ALA A 16 10.36 -15.60 2.95
CA ALA A 16 9.92 -15.45 1.57
C ALA A 16 9.23 -14.08 1.40
N LYS A 17 9.54 -13.37 0.31
CA LYS A 17 8.92 -12.09 -0.04
C LYS A 17 8.34 -12.18 -1.44
N LEU A 18 7.10 -11.71 -1.60
CA LEU A 18 6.52 -11.54 -2.92
C LEU A 18 7.28 -10.45 -3.69
N ARG A 19 7.39 -10.63 -5.01
CA ARG A 19 7.81 -9.55 -5.92
C ARG A 19 6.73 -8.47 -5.84
N ARG A 20 7.14 -7.21 -5.73
CA ARG A 20 6.22 -6.08 -5.66
C ARG A 20 6.75 -4.93 -6.49
N GLU A 21 5.82 -4.16 -7.05
CA GLU A 21 6.13 -2.91 -7.74
C GLU A 21 5.14 -1.82 -7.33
N SER A 22 5.57 -0.57 -7.48
CA SER A 22 4.71 0.60 -7.30
C SER A 22 4.21 1.00 -8.68
N ARG A 23 2.89 1.10 -8.84
CA ARG A 23 2.25 1.66 -10.04
C ARG A 23 1.53 2.94 -9.66
N THR A 24 1.29 3.78 -10.64
CA THR A 24 0.45 4.98 -10.49
C THR A 24 -0.86 4.74 -11.23
N VAL A 25 -1.97 5.06 -10.60
CA VAL A 25 -3.32 4.86 -11.14
C VAL A 25 -4.03 6.21 -11.17
N PRO A 26 -4.60 6.62 -12.32
CA PRO A 26 -5.37 7.86 -12.40
C PRO A 26 -6.70 7.69 -11.66
N THR A 27 -7.05 8.66 -10.82
CA THR A 27 -8.32 8.71 -10.09
C THR A 27 -8.99 10.07 -10.27
N PRO A 28 -10.27 10.25 -9.88
CA PRO A 28 -10.93 11.56 -9.93
C PRO A 28 -10.20 12.67 -9.15
N TRP A 29 -9.33 12.30 -8.21
CA TRP A 29 -8.57 13.23 -7.36
C TRP A 29 -7.10 13.34 -7.77
N GLY A 30 -6.76 12.84 -8.96
CA GLY A 30 -5.41 12.79 -9.49
C GLY A 30 -4.77 11.42 -9.38
N ASP A 31 -3.46 11.39 -9.61
CA ASP A 31 -2.66 10.17 -9.64
C ASP A 31 -2.41 9.63 -8.22
N VAL A 32 -2.74 8.36 -8.01
CA VAL A 32 -2.55 7.66 -6.73
C VAL A 32 -1.62 6.48 -6.92
N ARG A 33 -0.64 6.33 -6.03
CA ARG A 33 0.25 5.17 -6.08
C ARG A 33 -0.45 3.94 -5.51
N VAL A 34 -0.18 2.78 -6.11
CA VAL A 34 -0.65 1.48 -5.65
C VAL A 34 0.53 0.51 -5.60
N LYS A 35 0.56 -0.33 -4.57
CA LYS A 35 1.52 -1.42 -4.40
C LYS A 35 0.90 -2.68 -4.97
N VAL A 36 1.51 -3.19 -6.03
CA VAL A 36 1.08 -4.43 -6.67
C VAL A 36 2.02 -5.55 -6.25
N ALA A 37 1.48 -6.64 -5.71
CA ALA A 37 2.23 -7.83 -5.35
C ALA A 37 1.96 -8.97 -6.33
N PHE A 38 3.02 -9.72 -6.64
CA PHE A 38 3.00 -10.83 -7.59
C PHE A 38 3.49 -12.12 -6.95
N LEU A 39 2.81 -13.21 -7.32
CA LEU A 39 3.28 -14.56 -7.12
C LEU A 39 3.68 -15.11 -8.50
N GLY A 40 4.99 -15.16 -8.75
CA GLY A 40 5.52 -15.33 -10.12
C GLY A 40 5.12 -14.14 -11.00
N ASP A 41 4.44 -14.43 -12.11
CA ASP A 41 3.91 -13.42 -13.03
C ASP A 41 2.46 -13.03 -12.75
N ARG A 42 1.78 -13.75 -11.84
CA ARG A 42 0.40 -13.47 -11.47
C ARG A 42 0.35 -12.35 -10.43
N GLN A 43 -0.36 -11.28 -10.75
CA GLN A 43 -0.77 -10.27 -9.77
C GLN A 43 -1.74 -10.91 -8.76
N VAL A 44 -1.43 -10.81 -7.47
CA VAL A 44 -2.22 -11.42 -6.38
C VAL A 44 -2.77 -10.39 -5.39
N ARG A 45 -2.23 -9.17 -5.38
CA ARG A 45 -2.73 -8.08 -4.53
C ARG A 45 -2.44 -6.74 -5.16
N CYS A 46 -3.37 -5.80 -4.99
CA CYS A 46 -3.19 -4.38 -5.26
C CYS A 46 -3.62 -3.62 -4.01
N GLU A 47 -2.75 -2.77 -3.47
CA GLU A 47 -3.00 -2.01 -2.26
C GLU A 47 -2.74 -0.52 -2.53
N PRO A 48 -3.71 0.37 -2.38
CA PRO A 48 -3.48 1.81 -2.45
C PRO A 48 -2.43 2.28 -1.45
N GLU A 49 -1.65 3.30 -1.83
CA GLU A 49 -0.72 3.96 -0.93
C GLU A 49 -1.51 4.80 0.10
N TYR A 50 -1.18 4.61 1.38
CA TYR A 50 -1.97 5.12 2.49
C TYR A 50 -1.90 6.65 2.59
N GLU A 51 -0.71 7.23 2.45
CA GLU A 51 -0.53 8.68 2.56
C GLU A 51 -1.23 9.40 1.40
N ASP A 52 -1.16 8.85 0.18
CA ASP A 52 -1.88 9.39 -0.98
C ASP A 52 -3.41 9.36 -0.72
N CYS A 53 -3.94 8.23 -0.23
CA CYS A 53 -5.37 8.09 0.05
C CYS A 53 -5.83 8.96 1.24
N ARG A 54 -4.99 9.10 2.27
CA ARG A 54 -5.26 9.93 3.43
C ARG A 54 -5.32 11.40 3.05
N ARG A 55 -4.35 11.87 2.27
CA ARG A 55 -4.33 13.25 1.77
C ARG A 55 -5.60 13.56 0.98
N ILE A 56 -6.02 12.67 0.08
CA ILE A 56 -7.27 12.83 -0.69
C ILE A 56 -8.49 12.83 0.23
N ALA A 57 -8.54 11.93 1.21
CA ALA A 57 -9.64 11.88 2.17
C ALA A 57 -9.80 13.20 2.93
N GLU A 58 -8.69 13.79 3.39
CA GLU A 58 -8.67 15.09 4.08
C GLU A 58 -9.02 16.25 3.13
N GLU A 59 -8.49 16.27 1.90
CA GLU A 59 -8.74 17.34 0.92
C GLU A 59 -10.19 17.35 0.38
N GLN A 60 -10.83 16.19 0.33
CA GLN A 60 -12.14 16.01 -0.30
C GLN A 60 -13.28 15.78 0.70
N ASP A 61 -12.97 15.80 2.01
CA ASP A 61 -13.90 15.48 3.09
C ASP A 61 -14.59 14.12 2.89
N LEU A 62 -13.81 13.12 2.48
CA LEU A 62 -14.26 11.74 2.25
C LEU A 62 -13.70 10.80 3.30
N SER A 63 -14.37 9.66 3.53
CA SER A 63 -13.75 8.63 4.35
C SER A 63 -12.59 7.96 3.61
N LEU A 64 -11.53 7.60 4.33
CA LEU A 64 -10.40 6.83 3.79
C LEU A 64 -10.88 5.57 3.04
N ARG A 65 -11.94 4.92 3.56
CA ARG A 65 -12.51 3.70 2.97
C ARG A 65 -13.16 3.95 1.60
N GLU A 66 -13.71 5.13 1.36
CA GLU A 66 -14.26 5.51 0.06
C GLU A 66 -13.15 5.76 -0.96
N VAL A 67 -12.11 6.50 -0.56
CA VAL A 67 -10.93 6.74 -1.39
C VAL A 67 -10.25 5.42 -1.78
N TYR A 68 -10.01 4.53 -0.82
CA TYR A 68 -9.46 3.20 -1.08
C TYR A 68 -10.27 2.40 -2.10
N ARG A 69 -11.60 2.40 -1.97
CA ARG A 69 -12.49 1.70 -2.91
C ARG A 69 -12.42 2.28 -4.31
N ALA A 70 -12.38 3.60 -4.43
CA ALA A 70 -12.27 4.28 -5.72
C ALA A 70 -10.92 3.99 -6.40
N VAL A 71 -9.81 4.06 -5.65
CA VAL A 71 -8.48 3.72 -6.18
C VAL A 71 -8.40 2.25 -6.62
N LEU A 72 -8.94 1.33 -5.82
CA LEU A 72 -8.97 -0.10 -6.18
C LEU A 72 -9.79 -0.37 -7.45
N ARG A 73 -10.92 0.32 -7.62
CA ARG A 73 -11.72 0.24 -8.85
C ARG A 73 -10.93 0.78 -10.04
N ALA A 74 -10.29 1.94 -9.90
CA ALA A 74 -9.45 2.53 -10.95
C ALA A 74 -8.25 1.65 -11.32
N ALA A 75 -7.70 0.90 -10.36
CA ALA A 75 -6.60 -0.03 -10.58
C ALA A 75 -7.02 -1.34 -11.28
N GLY A 76 -8.31 -1.51 -11.60
CA GLY A 76 -8.85 -2.77 -12.14
C GLY A 76 -8.76 -3.94 -11.17
N ALA A 77 -8.51 -3.67 -9.88
CA ALA A 77 -8.35 -4.69 -8.83
C ALA A 77 -9.69 -5.03 -8.15
N GLY A 78 -10.80 -4.81 -8.84
CA GLY A 78 -12.15 -5.01 -8.34
C GLY A 78 -12.73 -6.38 -8.70
N GLN A 79 -12.09 -7.47 -8.27
CA GLN A 79 -12.66 -8.77 -7.84
C GLN A 79 -11.53 -9.77 -7.55
#